data_AF-A0A2N5YUY5-F1
#
_entry.id   AF-A0A2N5YUY5-F1
#
_cell.length_a   1.000
_cell.length_b   1.000
_cell.length_c   1.000
_cell.angle_alpha   90.00
_cell.angle_beta   90.00
_cell.angle_gamma   90.00
#
_symmetry.space_group_name_H-M   'P 1'
#
loop_
_entity.id
_entity.type
_entity.pdbx_description
1 polymer ?
#
loop_
_entity_poly.entity_id
_entity_poly.type
_entity_poly.pdbx_seq_one_letter_code
_entity_poly.pdbx_strand_id
1 'polypeptide(L)'
;MKNYSYSVQQKYEKELASLRNIMRHYVFQIDSLDQLNKHLIAENIQIKDDHDRIVGEMDEVVEMNDELESTIEMASVIKTSNIQTSFLNKRGKDTDKSSRIVKVKVSFNLVANDLAESGSRRVYLRIIRPDGFAMTQVQTFTYREKQIACSAYRDIIYNNQDLPVVIYYDVTETVTLGKYTVEIYMDNEKIGQSFFTIEK
;
A
#
# COMPACT_ATOMS: atom_id res chain seq x y z
N MET A 1 80.94 15.00 58.27
CA MET A 1 80.54 15.03 56.84
C MET A 1 80.27 13.63 56.23
N LYS A 2 80.95 12.55 56.65
CA LYS A 2 80.78 11.20 56.06
C LYS A 2 79.39 10.54 56.28
N ASN A 3 78.77 10.73 57.44
CA ASN A 3 77.44 10.15 57.74
C ASN A 3 76.29 10.82 56.96
N TYR A 4 76.44 12.10 56.62
CA TYR A 4 75.44 12.86 55.85
C TYR A 4 75.38 12.40 54.38
N SER A 5 76.53 12.06 53.80
CA SER A 5 76.63 11.52 52.42
C SER A 5 75.96 10.16 52.28
N TYR A 6 76.10 9.28 53.28
CA TYR A 6 75.51 7.94 53.27
C TYR A 6 74.00 7.97 53.45
N SER A 7 73.49 8.80 54.38
CA SER A 7 72.04 8.97 54.57
C SER A 7 71.35 9.57 53.33
N VAL A 8 72.04 10.47 52.63
CA VAL A 8 71.55 11.07 51.39
C VAL A 8 71.53 10.03 50.26
N GLN A 9 72.57 9.23 50.12
CA GLN A 9 72.64 8.15 49.13
C GLN A 9 71.55 7.08 49.35
N GLN A 10 71.32 6.67 50.59
CA GLN A 10 70.27 5.73 50.94
C GLN A 10 68.85 6.29 50.70
N LYS A 11 68.67 7.62 50.87
CA LYS A 11 67.41 8.30 50.53
C LYS A 11 67.17 8.29 49.02
N TYR A 12 68.19 8.60 48.22
CA TYR A 12 68.10 8.53 46.76
C TYR A 12 67.85 7.09 46.25
N GLU A 13 68.45 6.07 46.86
CA GLU A 13 68.15 4.68 46.52
C GLU A 13 66.69 4.30 46.82
N LYS A 14 66.14 4.74 47.95
CA LYS A 14 64.72 4.55 48.29
C LYS A 14 63.79 5.28 47.32
N GLU A 15 64.13 6.52 46.95
CA GLU A 15 63.37 7.30 45.96
C GLU A 15 63.41 6.65 44.58
N LEU A 16 64.57 6.13 44.14
CA LEU A 16 64.71 5.38 42.89
C LEU A 16 63.94 4.06 42.90
N ALA A 17 63.93 3.34 44.03
CA ALA A 17 63.15 2.12 44.18
C ALA A 17 61.64 2.42 44.13
N SER A 18 61.19 3.49 44.77
CA SER A 18 59.80 3.97 44.72
C SER A 18 59.41 4.36 43.30
N LEU A 19 60.23 5.14 42.60
CA LEU A 19 60.01 5.54 41.21
C LEU A 19 59.92 4.33 40.28
N ARG A 20 60.81 3.33 40.45
CA ARG A 20 60.78 2.07 39.70
C ARG A 20 59.50 1.26 39.95
N ASN A 21 58.96 1.27 41.17
CA ASN A 21 57.68 0.62 41.48
C ASN A 21 56.52 1.33 40.81
N ILE A 22 56.48 2.66 40.86
CA ILE A 22 55.47 3.48 40.21
C ILE A 22 55.52 3.29 38.68
N MET A 23 56.72 3.29 38.08
CA MET A 23 56.87 3.03 36.65
C MET A 23 56.39 1.62 36.26
N ARG A 24 56.72 0.58 37.05
CA ARG A 24 56.19 -0.77 36.80
C ARG A 24 54.66 -0.82 36.87
N HIS A 25 54.07 -0.10 37.82
CA HIS A 25 52.62 0.01 37.93
C HIS A 25 52.00 0.73 36.72
N TYR A 26 52.62 1.80 36.24
CA TYR A 26 52.17 2.48 35.03
C TYR A 26 52.30 1.63 33.77
N VAL A 27 53.37 0.85 33.62
CA VAL A 27 53.49 -0.11 32.51
C VAL A 27 52.34 -1.12 32.53
N PHE A 28 52.03 -1.69 33.69
CA PHE A 28 50.89 -2.60 33.83
C PHE A 28 49.55 -1.94 33.49
N GLN A 29 49.32 -0.69 33.90
CA GLN A 29 48.10 0.04 33.54
C GLN A 29 48.02 0.32 32.04
N ILE A 30 49.12 0.68 31.39
CA ILE A 30 49.19 0.90 29.94
C ILE A 30 48.84 -0.39 29.20
N ASP A 31 49.42 -1.52 29.60
CA ASP A 31 49.13 -2.82 28.99
C ASP A 31 47.64 -3.19 29.15
N SER A 32 47.07 -2.95 30.34
CA SER A 32 45.64 -3.18 30.60
C SER A 32 44.75 -2.26 29.76
N LEU A 33 45.12 -0.99 29.60
CA LEU A 33 44.37 -0.03 28.77
C LEU A 33 44.46 -0.39 27.29
N ASP A 34 45.63 -0.82 26.82
CA ASP A 34 45.83 -1.26 25.43
C ASP A 34 45.01 -2.52 25.12
N GLN A 35 44.99 -3.49 26.04
CA GLN A 35 44.15 -4.68 25.90
C GLN A 35 42.65 -4.34 25.87
N LEU A 36 42.19 -3.47 26.76
CA LEU A 36 40.79 -3.01 26.78
C LEU A 36 40.44 -2.23 25.50
N ASN A 37 41.32 -1.36 25.02
CA ASN A 37 41.11 -0.61 23.79
C ASN A 37 40.99 -1.54 22.58
N LYS A 38 41.89 -2.53 22.45
CA LYS A 38 41.80 -3.57 21.41
C LYS A 38 40.48 -4.33 21.48
N HIS A 39 40.01 -4.69 22.68
CA HIS A 39 38.73 -5.37 22.86
C HIS A 39 37.56 -4.48 22.44
N LEU A 40 37.52 -3.22 22.88
CA LEU A 40 36.48 -2.26 22.52
C LEU A 40 36.45 -1.95 21.03
N ILE A 41 37.60 -1.88 20.36
CA ILE A 41 37.69 -1.71 18.91
C ILE A 41 37.08 -2.93 18.21
N ALA A 42 37.42 -4.14 18.64
CA ALA A 42 36.87 -5.37 18.06
C ALA A 42 35.36 -5.46 18.25
N GLU A 43 34.86 -5.14 19.45
CA GLU A 43 33.41 -5.08 19.74
C GLU A 43 32.71 -4.00 18.89
N ASN A 44 33.31 -2.82 18.73
CA ASN A 44 32.74 -1.75 17.92
C ASN A 44 32.66 -2.14 16.43
N ILE A 45 33.67 -2.82 15.90
CA ILE A 45 33.65 -3.36 14.54
C ILE A 45 32.54 -4.39 14.41
N GLN A 46 32.46 -5.35 15.34
CA GLN A 46 31.41 -6.38 15.31
C GLN A 46 30.01 -5.78 15.38
N ILE A 47 29.78 -4.81 16.28
CA ILE A 47 28.48 -4.13 16.40
C ILE A 47 28.13 -3.39 15.11
N LYS A 48 29.10 -2.75 14.46
CA LYS A 48 28.87 -2.08 13.17
C LYS A 48 28.54 -3.07 12.06
N ASP A 49 29.29 -4.16 11.97
CA ASP A 49 29.04 -5.21 10.98
C ASP A 49 27.66 -5.85 11.18
N ASP A 50 27.27 -6.12 12.43
CA ASP A 50 25.95 -6.63 12.77
C ASP A 50 24.84 -5.62 12.49
N HIS A 51 25.06 -4.35 12.80
CA HIS A 51 24.12 -3.27 12.51
C HIS A 51 23.89 -3.15 11.00
N ASP A 52 24.96 -3.09 10.21
CA ASP A 52 24.86 -2.94 8.75
C ASP A 52 24.19 -4.16 8.11
N ARG A 53 24.46 -5.36 8.63
CA ARG A 53 23.75 -6.59 8.22
C ARG A 53 22.25 -6.53 8.55
N ILE A 54 21.90 -6.15 9.78
CA ILE A 54 20.49 -6.08 10.21
C ILE A 54 19.74 -5.02 9.41
N VAL A 55 20.36 -3.86 9.15
CA VAL A 55 19.75 -2.82 8.31
C VAL A 55 19.54 -3.34 6.89
N GLY A 56 20.52 -4.03 6.31
CA GLY A 56 20.37 -4.65 4.99
C GLY A 56 19.24 -5.68 4.94
N GLU A 57 19.16 -6.58 5.92
CA GLU A 57 18.07 -7.57 6.05
C GLU A 57 16.71 -6.88 6.23
N MET A 58 16.65 -5.80 7.00
CA MET A 58 15.43 -5.03 7.23
C MET A 58 14.94 -4.37 5.94
N ASP A 59 15.83 -3.71 5.19
CA ASP A 59 15.50 -3.05 3.94
C ASP A 59 14.98 -4.06 2.90
N GLU A 60 15.61 -5.23 2.81
CA GLU A 60 15.19 -6.32 1.91
C GLU A 60 13.80 -6.86 2.28
N VAL A 61 13.52 -7.05 3.57
CA VAL A 61 12.21 -7.51 4.06
C VAL A 61 11.12 -6.46 3.79
N VAL A 62 11.43 -5.17 3.96
CA VAL A 62 10.48 -4.08 3.66
C VAL A 62 10.16 -4.06 2.17
N GLU A 63 11.17 -4.13 1.31
CA GLU A 63 10.97 -4.18 -0.14
C GLU A 63 10.11 -5.37 -0.57
N MET A 64 10.42 -6.58 -0.06
CA MET A 64 9.61 -7.78 -0.32
C MET A 64 8.17 -7.62 0.18
N ASN A 65 7.97 -7.00 1.34
CA ASN A 65 6.62 -6.82 1.88
C ASN A 65 5.80 -5.85 1.01
N ASP A 66 6.39 -4.73 0.59
CA ASP A 66 5.73 -3.74 -0.27
C ASP A 66 5.36 -4.35 -1.64
N GLU A 67 6.25 -5.16 -2.23
CA GLU A 67 5.96 -5.89 -3.48
C GLU A 67 4.82 -6.89 -3.32
N LEU A 68 4.79 -7.63 -2.21
CA LEU A 68 3.75 -8.61 -1.91
C LEU A 68 2.41 -7.92 -1.65
N GLU A 69 2.38 -6.83 -0.89
CA GLU A 69 1.18 -6.03 -0.63
C GLU A 69 0.61 -5.50 -1.95
N SER A 70 1.45 -4.91 -2.81
CA SER A 70 1.02 -4.43 -4.13
C SER A 70 0.44 -5.55 -5.01
N THR A 71 1.06 -6.74 -4.97
CA THR A 71 0.59 -7.91 -5.72
C THR A 71 -0.76 -8.39 -5.21
N ILE A 72 -0.95 -8.44 -3.89
CA ILE A 72 -2.22 -8.83 -3.25
C ILE A 72 -3.31 -7.82 -3.58
N GLU A 73 -3.04 -6.52 -3.51
CA GLU A 73 -4.00 -5.47 -3.89
C GLU A 73 -4.50 -5.67 -5.33
N MET A 74 -3.59 -5.83 -6.28
CA MET A 74 -3.96 -6.07 -7.68
C MET A 74 -4.73 -7.39 -7.88
N ALA A 75 -4.36 -8.45 -7.16
CA ALA A 75 -4.97 -9.76 -7.29
C ALA A 75 -6.34 -9.84 -6.60
N SER A 76 -6.58 -9.04 -5.55
CA SER A 76 -7.84 -8.98 -4.80
C SER A 76 -8.96 -8.24 -5.54
N VAL A 77 -8.65 -7.50 -6.62
CA VAL A 77 -9.66 -6.78 -7.41
C VAL A 77 -10.70 -7.75 -7.98
N ILE A 78 -11.95 -7.59 -7.58
CA ILE A 78 -13.07 -8.37 -8.11
C ILE A 78 -13.33 -7.94 -9.55
N LYS A 79 -13.37 -8.89 -10.49
CA LYS A 79 -13.68 -8.61 -11.90
C LYS A 79 -15.15 -8.84 -12.18
N THR A 80 -15.64 -8.20 -13.23
CA THR A 80 -16.98 -8.45 -13.77
C THR A 80 -16.92 -9.30 -15.04
N SER A 81 -17.96 -10.09 -15.26
CA SER A 81 -18.22 -10.80 -16.52
C SER A 81 -19.65 -10.58 -16.99
N ASN A 82 -19.92 -10.89 -18.27
CA ASN A 82 -21.26 -10.85 -18.86
C ASN A 82 -22.03 -9.54 -18.66
N ILE A 83 -21.35 -8.40 -18.86
CA ILE A 83 -22.00 -7.10 -18.77
C ILE A 83 -22.97 -6.92 -19.95
N GLN A 84 -24.26 -6.87 -19.65
CA GLN A 84 -25.35 -6.69 -20.61
C GLN A 84 -26.17 -5.45 -20.26
N THR A 85 -26.51 -4.68 -21.29
CA THR A 85 -27.34 -3.47 -21.15
C THR A 85 -28.65 -3.67 -21.89
N SER A 86 -29.75 -3.31 -21.24
CA SER A 86 -31.10 -3.30 -21.81
C SER A 86 -31.81 -2.01 -21.43
N PHE A 87 -32.80 -1.60 -22.22
CA PHE A 87 -33.49 -0.32 -22.02
C PHE A 87 -34.97 -0.55 -21.82
N LEU A 88 -35.54 0.12 -20.81
CA LEU A 88 -36.94 -0.04 -20.44
C LEU A 88 -37.71 1.25 -20.67
N ASN A 89 -38.93 1.12 -21.18
CA ASN A 89 -39.87 2.23 -21.33
C ASN A 89 -40.66 2.50 -20.04
N LYS A 90 -41.54 3.52 -20.04
CA LYS A 90 -42.42 3.86 -18.90
C LYS A 90 -43.28 2.70 -18.40
N ARG A 91 -43.55 1.71 -19.24
CA ARG A 91 -44.34 0.51 -18.92
C ARG A 91 -43.48 -0.67 -18.46
N GLY A 92 -42.16 -0.48 -18.29
CA GLY A 92 -41.22 -1.51 -17.89
C GLY A 92 -40.94 -2.56 -18.98
N LYS A 93 -41.27 -2.28 -20.24
CA LYS A 93 -40.97 -3.18 -21.38
C LYS A 93 -39.72 -2.74 -22.11
N ASP A 94 -39.01 -3.71 -22.69
CA ASP A 94 -37.84 -3.45 -23.51
C ASP A 94 -38.17 -2.52 -24.70
N THR A 95 -37.23 -1.63 -25.02
CA THR A 95 -37.37 -0.69 -26.13
C THR A 95 -36.01 -0.31 -26.71
N ASP A 96 -35.90 -0.27 -28.04
CA ASP A 96 -34.67 0.21 -28.69
C ASP A 96 -34.77 1.67 -29.15
N LYS A 97 -35.94 2.30 -28.95
CA LYS A 97 -36.20 3.69 -29.32
C LYS A 97 -35.76 4.63 -28.20
N SER A 98 -34.72 5.43 -28.45
CA SER A 98 -34.17 6.51 -27.62
C SER A 98 -35.25 7.35 -26.95
N SER A 99 -36.22 7.86 -27.73
CA SER A 99 -37.35 8.68 -27.24
C SER A 99 -38.25 7.99 -26.20
N ARG A 100 -38.20 6.66 -26.09
CA ARG A 100 -39.00 5.86 -25.16
C ARG A 100 -38.20 5.31 -23.99
N ILE A 101 -36.87 5.47 -23.98
CA ILE A 101 -36.01 4.97 -22.91
C ILE A 101 -36.24 5.82 -21.67
N VAL A 102 -36.53 5.15 -20.56
CA VAL A 102 -36.77 5.77 -19.25
C VAL A 102 -35.89 5.16 -18.19
N LYS A 103 -35.55 3.87 -18.32
CA LYS A 103 -34.53 3.24 -17.49
C LYS A 103 -33.51 2.51 -18.34
N VAL A 104 -32.26 2.55 -17.90
CA VAL A 104 -31.20 1.66 -18.38
C VAL A 104 -31.01 0.58 -17.33
N LYS A 105 -31.11 -0.69 -17.73
CA LYS A 105 -30.85 -1.85 -16.89
C LYS A 105 -29.51 -2.45 -17.30
N VAL A 106 -28.54 -2.44 -16.40
CA VAL A 106 -27.23 -3.06 -16.58
C VAL A 106 -27.16 -4.30 -15.70
N SER A 107 -26.96 -5.46 -16.32
CA SER A 107 -26.82 -6.75 -15.64
C SER A 107 -25.41 -7.29 -15.86
N PHE A 108 -24.78 -7.83 -14.83
CA PHE A 108 -23.42 -8.35 -14.89
C PHE A 108 -23.19 -9.35 -13.76
N ASN A 109 -22.13 -10.13 -13.84
CA ASN A 109 -21.73 -11.04 -12.77
C ASN A 109 -20.43 -10.54 -12.15
N LEU A 110 -20.39 -10.42 -10.83
CA LEU A 110 -19.12 -10.37 -10.10
C LEU A 110 -18.54 -11.77 -10.10
N VAL A 111 -17.27 -11.90 -10.49
CA VAL A 111 -16.57 -13.19 -10.56
C VAL A 111 -16.05 -13.58 -9.17
N ALA A 112 -16.07 -14.86 -8.84
CA ALA A 112 -15.44 -15.41 -7.64
C ALA A 112 -13.96 -15.01 -7.55
N ASN A 113 -13.54 -14.55 -6.37
CA ASN A 113 -12.15 -14.21 -6.06
C ASN A 113 -11.89 -14.48 -4.59
N ASP A 114 -11.09 -15.49 -4.29
CA ASP A 114 -10.75 -15.90 -2.92
C ASP A 114 -9.83 -14.91 -2.20
N LEU A 115 -9.14 -14.03 -2.95
CA LEU A 115 -8.25 -13.01 -2.40
C LEU A 115 -8.97 -11.70 -2.06
N ALA A 116 -10.20 -11.52 -2.54
CA ALA A 116 -11.02 -10.35 -2.21
C ALA A 116 -11.63 -10.50 -0.81
N GLU A 117 -11.81 -9.43 -0.04
CA GLU A 117 -12.50 -9.59 1.26
C GLU A 117 -14.02 -9.68 1.05
N SER A 118 -14.64 -10.68 1.69
CA SER A 118 -16.10 -10.83 1.77
C SER A 118 -16.75 -9.70 2.56
N GLY A 119 -17.97 -9.35 2.22
CA GLY A 119 -18.80 -8.45 3.04
C GLY A 119 -19.73 -7.57 2.23
N SER A 120 -20.25 -6.54 2.90
CA SER A 120 -21.08 -5.52 2.27
C SER A 120 -20.20 -4.60 1.43
N ARG A 121 -20.49 -4.53 0.13
CA ARG A 121 -19.78 -3.70 -0.84
C ARG A 121 -20.77 -2.83 -1.59
N ARG A 122 -20.30 -1.68 -2.07
CA ARG A 122 -21.08 -0.80 -2.94
C ARG A 122 -20.50 -0.84 -4.35
N VAL A 123 -21.36 -1.18 -5.31
CA VAL A 123 -21.02 -1.15 -6.74
C VAL A 123 -21.57 0.13 -7.34
N TYR A 124 -20.71 0.87 -8.03
CA TYR A 124 -21.05 2.10 -8.74
C TYR A 124 -21.13 1.84 -10.23
N LEU A 125 -22.17 2.38 -10.85
CA LEU A 125 -22.40 2.35 -12.28
C LEU A 125 -22.18 3.76 -12.84
N ARG A 126 -21.39 3.87 -13.90
CA ARG A 126 -21.18 5.10 -14.64
C ARG A 126 -21.44 4.87 -16.12
N ILE A 127 -22.40 5.60 -16.65
CA ILE A 127 -22.78 5.57 -18.07
C ILE A 127 -22.28 6.86 -18.71
N ILE A 128 -21.38 6.76 -19.68
CA ILE A 128 -20.79 7.87 -20.41
C ILE A 128 -21.47 7.97 -21.77
N ARG A 129 -21.96 9.17 -22.08
CA ARG A 129 -22.62 9.53 -23.34
C ARG A 129 -21.61 9.62 -24.49
N PRO A 130 -22.09 9.63 -25.75
CA PRO A 130 -21.23 9.80 -26.93
C PRO A 130 -20.43 11.12 -26.95
N ASP A 131 -20.94 12.15 -26.27
CA ASP A 131 -20.28 13.46 -26.11
C ASP A 131 -19.18 13.47 -25.04
N GLY A 132 -18.97 12.36 -24.33
CA GLY A 132 -17.97 12.19 -23.28
C GLY A 132 -18.44 12.57 -21.87
N PHE A 133 -19.65 13.08 -21.71
CA PHE A 133 -20.20 13.43 -20.40
C PHE A 133 -20.88 12.22 -19.74
N ALA A 134 -20.74 12.09 -18.42
CA ALA A 134 -21.43 11.04 -17.67
C ALA A 134 -22.91 11.40 -17.48
N MET A 135 -23.81 10.45 -17.76
CA MET A 135 -25.22 10.56 -17.39
C MET A 135 -25.29 10.53 -15.87
N THR A 136 -25.55 11.67 -15.23
CA THR A 136 -25.38 11.83 -13.78
C THR A 136 -26.72 12.14 -13.15
N GLN A 137 -27.02 11.47 -12.04
CA GLN A 137 -28.19 11.83 -11.24
C GLN A 137 -27.82 12.79 -10.10
N VAL A 138 -26.91 12.44 -9.18
CA VAL A 138 -26.63 13.32 -8.01
C VAL A 138 -25.26 13.08 -7.31
N GLN A 139 -24.63 11.90 -7.46
CA GLN A 139 -23.57 11.48 -6.52
C GLN A 139 -22.20 11.28 -7.17
N THR A 140 -21.14 11.59 -6.43
CA THR A 140 -19.75 11.30 -6.79
C THR A 140 -19.16 10.20 -5.91
N PHE A 141 -18.15 9.51 -6.41
CA PHE A 141 -17.32 8.59 -5.65
C PHE A 141 -15.84 8.90 -5.94
N THR A 142 -14.97 8.46 -5.03
CA THR A 142 -13.53 8.66 -5.18
C THR A 142 -12.96 7.57 -6.08
N TYR A 143 -12.22 7.95 -7.11
CA TYR A 143 -11.43 7.06 -7.94
C TYR A 143 -10.08 7.73 -8.22
N ARG A 144 -8.98 7.08 -7.81
CA ARG A 144 -7.61 7.63 -7.94
C ARG A 144 -7.53 9.09 -7.46
N GLU A 145 -8.01 9.32 -6.24
CA GLU A 145 -8.04 10.63 -5.56
C GLU A 145 -8.92 11.71 -6.23
N LYS A 146 -9.66 11.36 -7.29
CA LYS A 146 -10.57 12.28 -7.97
C LYS A 146 -12.01 11.91 -7.67
N GLN A 147 -12.85 12.93 -7.48
CA GLN A 147 -14.30 12.74 -7.40
C GLN A 147 -14.85 12.55 -8.81
N ILE A 148 -15.43 11.38 -9.07
CA ILE A 148 -16.07 11.04 -10.34
C ILE A 148 -17.56 10.90 -10.13
N ALA A 149 -18.36 11.50 -11.01
CA ALA A 149 -19.81 11.34 -11.00
C ALA A 149 -20.23 9.92 -11.40
N CYS A 150 -21.15 9.34 -10.64
CA CYS A 150 -21.79 8.06 -10.98
C CYS A 150 -23.25 8.28 -11.44
N SER A 151 -23.71 7.37 -12.30
CA SER A 151 -25.09 7.32 -12.77
C SER A 151 -26.00 6.68 -11.73
N ALA A 152 -25.58 5.55 -11.16
CA ALA A 152 -26.33 4.82 -10.14
C ALA A 152 -25.37 4.01 -9.26
N TYR A 153 -25.85 3.50 -8.13
CA TYR A 153 -25.10 2.56 -7.29
C TYR A 153 -26.02 1.50 -6.72
N ARG A 154 -25.44 0.42 -6.22
CA ARG A 154 -26.15 -0.65 -5.52
C ARG A 154 -25.27 -1.25 -4.44
N ASP A 155 -25.84 -1.42 -3.26
CA ASP A 155 -25.22 -2.19 -2.18
C ASP A 155 -25.48 -3.69 -2.40
N ILE A 156 -24.44 -4.49 -2.26
CA ILE A 156 -24.44 -5.94 -2.41
C ILE A 156 -23.68 -6.59 -1.26
N ILE A 157 -23.92 -7.88 -1.04
CA ILE A 157 -23.14 -8.70 -0.11
C ILE A 157 -22.37 -9.69 -0.97
N TYR A 158 -21.05 -9.57 -0.98
CA TYR A 158 -20.16 -10.44 -1.74
C TYR A 158 -19.51 -11.47 -0.81
N ASN A 159 -19.59 -12.74 -1.18
CA ASN A 159 -19.10 -13.87 -0.37
C ASN A 159 -18.07 -14.71 -1.15
N ASN A 160 -17.14 -14.07 -1.88
CA ASN A 160 -16.09 -14.73 -2.68
C ASN A 160 -16.60 -15.66 -3.80
N GLN A 161 -17.89 -15.58 -4.13
CA GLN A 161 -18.55 -16.41 -5.13
C GLN A 161 -19.11 -15.57 -6.26
N ASP A 162 -19.40 -16.23 -7.38
CA ASP A 162 -20.08 -15.60 -8.50
C ASP A 162 -21.42 -15.00 -8.06
N LEU A 163 -21.57 -13.69 -8.24
CA LEU A 163 -22.78 -12.96 -7.83
C LEU A 163 -23.37 -12.20 -9.02
N PRO A 164 -24.57 -12.57 -9.50
CA PRO A 164 -25.28 -11.79 -10.49
C PRO A 164 -25.83 -10.50 -9.87
N VAL A 165 -25.51 -9.36 -10.49
CA VAL A 165 -25.91 -8.03 -10.05
C VAL A 165 -26.64 -7.32 -11.18
N VAL A 166 -27.68 -6.57 -10.81
CA VAL A 166 -28.45 -5.72 -11.73
C VAL A 166 -28.54 -4.32 -11.16
N ILE A 167 -28.14 -3.32 -11.92
CA ILE A 167 -28.28 -1.91 -11.54
C ILE A 167 -29.18 -1.22 -12.55
N TYR A 168 -30.13 -0.44 -12.03
CA TYR A 168 -31.02 0.38 -12.82
C TYR A 168 -30.59 1.83 -12.71
N TYR A 169 -30.54 2.51 -13.85
CA TYR A 169 -30.37 3.96 -13.94
C TYR A 169 -31.65 4.57 -14.48
N ASP A 170 -32.23 5.51 -13.74
CA ASP A 170 -33.39 6.27 -14.17
C ASP A 170 -32.93 7.44 -15.03
N VAL A 171 -33.34 7.43 -16.30
CA VAL A 171 -32.92 8.43 -17.28
C VAL A 171 -33.67 9.74 -17.02
N THR A 172 -32.94 10.75 -16.57
CA THR A 172 -33.43 12.11 -16.31
C THR A 172 -33.21 13.07 -17.47
N GLU A 173 -32.28 12.75 -18.37
CA GLU A 173 -31.87 13.60 -19.50
C GLU A 173 -32.31 13.02 -20.85
N THR A 174 -32.32 13.85 -21.88
CA THR A 174 -32.57 13.39 -23.26
C THR A 174 -31.47 12.44 -23.71
N VAL A 175 -31.88 11.23 -24.11
CA VAL A 175 -30.99 10.20 -24.67
C VAL A 175 -30.62 10.57 -26.11
N THR A 176 -29.34 10.78 -26.36
CA THR A 176 -28.81 11.03 -27.71
C THR A 176 -28.45 9.73 -28.41
N LEU A 177 -28.47 9.73 -29.74
CA LEU A 177 -28.00 8.60 -30.55
C LEU A 177 -26.47 8.51 -30.48
N GLY A 178 -25.93 7.31 -30.59
CA GLY A 178 -24.49 7.06 -30.62
C GLY A 178 -24.02 6.00 -29.64
N LYS A 179 -22.69 5.90 -29.50
CA LYS A 179 -22.01 4.91 -28.66
C LYS A 179 -21.86 5.42 -27.23
N TYR A 180 -22.36 4.65 -26.28
CA TYR A 180 -22.22 4.88 -24.85
C TYR A 180 -21.20 3.90 -24.27
N THR A 181 -20.55 4.33 -23.19
CA THR A 181 -19.65 3.49 -22.40
C THR A 181 -20.29 3.22 -21.04
N VAL A 182 -20.28 1.96 -20.62
CA VAL A 182 -20.66 1.55 -19.28
C VAL A 182 -19.39 1.19 -18.53
N GLU A 183 -19.17 1.84 -17.40
CA GLU A 183 -18.09 1.53 -16.47
C GLU A 183 -18.69 1.10 -15.14
N ILE A 184 -18.11 0.06 -14.56
CA ILE A 184 -18.52 -0.48 -13.27
C ILE A 184 -17.33 -0.35 -12.33
N TYR A 185 -17.58 0.19 -11.14
CA TYR A 185 -16.58 0.42 -10.12
C TYR A 185 -16.99 -0.21 -8.79
N MET A 186 -16.01 -0.70 -8.05
CA MET A 186 -16.17 -1.20 -6.68
C MET A 186 -14.83 -1.04 -5.96
N ASP A 187 -14.85 -0.77 -4.66
CA ASP A 187 -13.64 -0.57 -3.85
C ASP A 187 -12.63 0.42 -4.48
N ASN A 188 -13.16 1.51 -5.07
CA ASN A 188 -12.39 2.54 -5.78
C ASN A 188 -11.58 2.07 -7.01
N GLU A 189 -11.85 0.86 -7.51
CA GLU A 189 -11.23 0.30 -8.71
C GLU A 189 -12.25 0.09 -9.84
N LYS A 190 -11.77 0.14 -11.09
CA LYS A 190 -12.59 -0.16 -12.27
C LYS A 190 -12.65 -1.67 -12.47
N ILE A 191 -13.80 -2.26 -12.17
CA ILE A 191 -14.00 -3.73 -12.21
C ILE A 191 -14.61 -4.23 -13.52
N GLY A 192 -15.11 -3.32 -14.36
CA GLY A 192 -15.82 -3.67 -15.58
C GLY A 192 -15.95 -2.53 -16.56
N GLN A 193 -15.98 -2.87 -17.85
CA GLN A 193 -16.31 -1.93 -18.90
C GLN A 193 -17.04 -2.63 -20.04
N SER A 194 -18.10 -2.00 -20.56
CA SER A 194 -18.78 -2.43 -21.78
C SER A 194 -19.23 -1.22 -22.59
N PHE A 195 -19.75 -1.48 -23.79
CA PHE A 195 -20.25 -0.45 -24.68
C PHE A 195 -21.60 -0.88 -25.24
N PHE A 196 -22.45 0.09 -25.51
CA PHE A 196 -23.69 -0.12 -26.25
C PHE A 196 -23.92 1.06 -27.19
N THR A 197 -24.71 0.85 -28.23
CA THR A 197 -25.06 1.89 -29.20
C THR A 197 -26.56 2.07 -29.23
N ILE A 198 -27.02 3.33 -29.25
CA ILE A 198 -28.42 3.68 -29.47
C ILE A 198 -28.54 4.25 -30.88
N GLU A 199 -29.29 3.56 -31.73
CA GLU A 199 -29.40 3.87 -33.17
C GLU A 199 -30.73 4.52 -33.58
N LYS A 200 -31.78 4.39 -32.76
CA LYS A 200 -33.16 4.79 -33.11
C LYS A 200 -33.93 5.37 -31.93
#